data_AF-A0A2V5LME4-F1
#
_entry.id   AF-A0A2V5LME4-F1
#
_cell.length_a   1.000
_cell.length_b   1.000
_cell.length_c   1.000
_cell.angle_alpha   90.00
_cell.angle_beta   90.00
_cell.angle_gamma   90.00
#
_symmetry.space_group_name_H-M   'P 1'
#
loop_
_entity.id
_entity.type
_entity.pdbx_description
1 polymer ?
#
loop_
_entity_poly.entity_id
_entity_poly.type
_entity_poly.pdbx_seq_one_letter_code
_entity_poly.pdbx_strand_id
1 'polypeptide(L)' 'MIHIESGAYRDAAPVPAGSMVTVMNMDSAAYTVTSDDGSFTVKVPAGAMATFKAPGKPGSYPFHSDGGAGMHGVLTVR' A
#
# COMPACT_ATOMS: atom_id res chain seq x y z
N MET A 1 0.91 0.18 9.37
CA MET A 1 0.67 1.39 8.55
C MET A 1 1.74 1.41 7.48
N ILE A 2 1.41 1.74 6.24
CA ILE A 2 2.41 1.80 5.16
C ILE A 2 2.83 3.27 4.99
N HIS A 3 4.13 3.51 4.84
CA HIS A 3 4.66 4.83 4.52
C HIS A 3 5.13 4.89 3.07
N ILE A 4 4.94 6.04 2.44
CA ILE A 4 5.55 6.39 1.16
C ILE A 4 6.51 7.54 1.40
N GLU A 5 7.80 7.27 1.23
CA GLU A 5 8.87 8.24 1.39
C GLU A 5 10.04 7.96 0.45
N SER A 6 10.60 9.03 -0.12
CA SER A 6 11.73 8.97 -1.06
C SER A 6 11.49 8.01 -2.23
N GLY A 7 10.25 7.95 -2.73
CA GLY A 7 9.86 7.07 -3.82
C GLY A 7 9.94 5.59 -3.47
N ALA A 8 9.64 5.21 -2.22
CA ALA A 8 9.62 3.81 -1.77
C ALA A 8 8.50 3.56 -0.75
N TYR A 9 7.99 2.32 -0.71
CA TYR A 9 7.11 1.87 0.36
C TYR A 9 7.94 1.42 1.56
N ARG A 10 7.55 1.86 2.76
CA ARG A 10 8.24 1.58 4.03
C ARG A 10 7.27 1.13 5.11
N ASP A 11 7.82 0.50 6.14
CA ASP A 11 7.14 0.15 7.39
C ASP A 11 5.85 -0.67 7.26
N ALA A 12 5.70 -1.43 6.16
CA ALA A 12 4.55 -2.29 5.91
C ALA A 12 4.45 -3.45 6.92
N ALA A 13 3.91 -3.14 8.11
CA ALA A 13 3.69 -4.11 9.16
C ALA A 13 2.59 -5.11 8.78
N PRO A 14 2.69 -6.38 9.20
CA PRO A 14 1.64 -7.37 9.01
C PRO A 14 0.32 -6.94 9.65
N VAL A 15 -0.79 -7.24 8.97
CA VAL A 15 -2.14 -6.81 9.38
C VAL A 15 -3.10 -8.00 9.50
N PRO A 16 -4.16 -7.92 10.33
CA PRO A 16 -5.18 -8.95 10.37
C PRO A 16 -5.99 -9.03 9.05
N ALA A 17 -6.46 -10.22 8.72
CA ALA A 17 -7.41 -10.43 7.62
C ALA A 17 -8.63 -9.50 7.71
N GLY A 18 -8.95 -8.83 6.59
CA GLY A 18 -10.11 -7.94 6.48
C GLY A 18 -10.01 -6.61 7.25
N SER A 19 -8.88 -6.30 7.88
CA SER A 19 -8.67 -5.04 8.61
C SER A 19 -8.48 -3.84 7.67
N MET A 20 -8.65 -2.62 8.21
CA MET A 20 -8.32 -1.39 7.50
C MET A 20 -6.82 -1.12 7.58
N VAL A 21 -6.19 -0.94 6.43
CA VAL A 21 -4.78 -0.54 6.31
C VAL A 21 -4.74 0.94 5.98
N THR A 22 -3.96 1.70 6.75
CA THR A 22 -3.68 3.11 6.47
C THR A 22 -2.34 3.25 5.78
N VAL A 23 -2.31 4.09 4.75
CA VAL A 23 -1.11 4.49 4.01
C VAL A 23 -0.94 6.00 4.17
N MET A 24 0.27 6.44 4.50
CA MET A 24 0.62 7.87 4.55
C MET A 24 1.68 8.16 3.51
N ASN A 25 1.39 9.12 2.66
CA ASN A 25 2.31 9.61 1.65
C ASN A 25 2.99 10.88 2.13
N MET A 26 4.28 10.78 2.42
CA MET A 26 5.12 11.90 2.83
C MET A 26 5.82 12.56 1.64
N ASP A 27 5.73 11.97 0.45
CA ASP A 27 6.29 12.54 -0.77
C ASP A 27 5.38 13.61 -1.38
N SER A 28 5.99 14.42 -2.26
CA SER A 28 5.29 15.46 -3.04
C SER A 28 4.60 14.94 -4.30
N ALA A 29 4.81 13.66 -4.64
CA ALA A 29 4.14 12.99 -5.76
C ALA A 29 2.99 12.13 -5.25
N ALA A 30 1.96 11.94 -6.09
CA ALA A 30 0.88 11.00 -5.79
C ALA A 30 1.28 9.58 -6.21
N TYR A 31 0.84 8.60 -5.43
CA TYR A 31 1.12 7.18 -5.68
C TYR A 31 -0.15 6.35 -5.60
N THR A 32 -0.06 5.11 -6.05
CA THR A 32 -1.08 4.08 -5.80
C THR A 32 -0.51 2.99 -4.90
N VAL A 33 -1.39 2.21 -4.29
CA VAL A 33 -1.04 0.91 -3.70
C VAL A 33 -1.96 -0.08 -4.38
N THR A 34 -1.47 -0.71 -5.44
CA THR A 34 -2.23 -1.61 -6.31
C THR A 34 -1.66 -3.02 -6.17
N SER A 35 -2.45 -3.95 -5.65
CA SER A 35 -2.05 -5.35 -5.53
C SER A 35 -1.89 -6.00 -6.90
N ASP A 36 -0.88 -6.85 -7.05
CA ASP A 36 -0.60 -7.56 -8.31
C ASP A 36 -1.73 -8.56 -8.68
N ASP A 37 -2.47 -9.05 -7.70
CA ASP A 37 -3.60 -9.97 -7.87
C ASP A 37 -4.97 -9.28 -8.02
N GLY A 38 -4.99 -7.94 -8.01
CA GLY A 38 -6.21 -7.14 -8.09
C GLY A 38 -7.11 -7.13 -6.84
N SER A 39 -6.63 -7.67 -5.71
CA SER A 39 -7.38 -7.70 -4.44
C SER A 39 -7.63 -6.32 -3.80
N PHE A 40 -6.77 -5.33 -4.03
CA PHE A 40 -6.95 -3.95 -3.59
C PHE A 40 -6.28 -2.94 -4.52
N THR A 41 -6.87 -1.73 -4.58
CA THR A 41 -6.23 -0.55 -5.18
C THR A 41 -6.66 0.69 -4.41
N VAL A 42 -5.71 1.56 -4.11
CA VAL A 42 -5.99 2.87 -3.52
C VAL A 42 -5.03 3.92 -4.04
N LYS A 43 -5.53 5.11 -4.36
CA LYS A 43 -4.71 6.27 -4.68
C LYS A 43 -4.40 7.04 -3.40
N VAL A 44 -3.14 7.39 -3.21
CA VAL A 44 -2.65 8.17 -2.07
C VAL A 44 -2.10 9.50 -2.60
N PRO A 45 -2.85 10.61 -2.44
CA PRO A 45 -2.38 11.93 -2.87
C PRO A 45 -1.08 12.33 -2.17
N ALA A 46 -0.33 13.26 -2.76
CA ALA A 46 0.87 13.84 -2.16
C ALA A 46 0.56 14.47 -0.79
N GLY A 47 1.41 14.21 0.20
CA GLY A 47 1.24 14.75 1.56
C GLY A 47 -0.03 14.30 2.30
N ALA A 48 -0.70 13.24 1.85
CA ALA A 48 -2.00 12.81 2.38
C ALA A 48 -1.99 11.36 2.85
N MET A 49 -3.07 10.98 3.54
CA MET A 49 -3.33 9.60 3.95
C MET A 49 -4.49 9.01 3.15
N ALA A 50 -4.47 7.70 2.96
CA ALA A 50 -5.59 6.94 2.42
C ALA A 50 -5.71 5.60 3.14
N THR A 51 -6.89 5.00 3.08
CA THR A 51 -7.17 3.70 3.69
C THR A 51 -7.77 2.72 2.70
N PHE A 52 -7.41 1.46 2.83
CA PHE A 52 -8.03 0.36 2.08
C PHE A 52 -8.26 -0.84 2.97
N LYS A 53 -9.15 -1.75 2.55
CA LYS A 53 -9.42 -2.99 3.27
C LYS A 53 -8.43 -4.06 2.84
N ALA A 54 -7.74 -4.69 3.81
CA ALA A 54 -6.89 -5.83 3.55
C ALA A 54 -7.72 -7.04 3.05
N PRO A 55 -7.12 -7.91 2.23
CA PRO A 55 -7.73 -9.19 1.87
C PRO A 55 -8.23 -9.98 3.08
N GLY A 56 -9.32 -10.73 2.89
CA GLY A 56 -9.91 -11.57 3.94
C GLY A 56 -9.22 -12.92 4.16
N LYS A 57 -8.17 -13.22 3.39
CA LYS A 57 -7.40 -14.46 3.49
C LYS A 57 -5.98 -14.13 3.98
N PRO A 58 -5.44 -14.87 4.96
CA PRO A 58 -4.03 -14.76 5.31
C PRO A 58 -3.13 -15.09 4.12
N GLY A 59 -2.01 -14.38 4.00
CA GLY A 59 -1.08 -14.56 2.88
C GLY A 59 -0.20 -13.35 2.62
N SER A 60 0.64 -13.47 1.60
CA SER A 60 1.49 -12.39 1.11
C SER A 60 0.89 -11.82 -0.17
N TYR A 61 0.70 -10.50 -0.19
CA TYR A 61 0.10 -9.77 -1.30
C TYR A 61 1.10 -8.74 -1.83
N PRO A 62 1.88 -9.08 -2.87
CA PRO A 62 2.70 -8.13 -3.60
C PRO A 62 1.84 -7.01 -4.18
N PHE A 63 2.37 -5.79 -4.16
CA PHE A 63 1.72 -4.61 -4.73
C PHE A 63 2.74 -3.63 -5.30
N HIS A 64 2.27 -2.74 -6.16
CA HIS A 64 3.07 -1.73 -6.83
C HIS A 64 2.36 -0.37 -6.93
N SER A 65 3.09 0.65 -7.39
CA SER A 65 2.51 1.90 -7.86
C SER A 65 2.44 1.88 -9.39
N ASP A 66 1.31 2.31 -9.96
CA ASP A 66 1.08 2.36 -11.42
C ASP A 66 1.85 3.51 -12.12
N GLY A 67 2.57 4.35 -11.36
CA GLY A 67 3.38 5.44 -11.89
C GLY A 67 4.76 4.99 -12.39
N GLY A 68 5.49 5.89 -13.07
CA GLY A 68 6.83 5.59 -13.60
C GLY A 68 7.91 5.29 -12.54
N ALA A 69 7.62 5.56 -11.27
CA ALA A 69 8.44 5.10 -10.16
C ALA A 69 8.05 3.63 -9.88
N GLY A 70 8.87 2.67 -10.35
CA GLY A 70 8.67 1.23 -10.17
C GLY A 70 8.78 0.79 -8.70
N MET A 71 7.91 1.29 -7.85
CA MET A 71 7.82 1.00 -6.43
C MET A 71 7.09 -0.30 -6.23
N HIS A 72 7.66 -1.21 -5.43
CA HIS A 72 7.05 -2.48 -5.06
C HIS A 72 7.09 -2.67 -3.55
N GLY A 73 6.06 -3.32 -3.02
CA GLY A 73 5.95 -3.69 -1.62
C GLY A 73 5.19 -5.01 -1.46
N VAL A 74 5.14 -5.52 -0.23
CA VAL A 74 4.37 -6.72 0.11
C VAL A 74 3.54 -6.45 1.34
N LEU A 75 2.23 -6.64 1.24
CA LEU A 75 1.32 -6.64 2.38
C LEU A 75 1.24 -8.06 2.92
N THR A 76 1.66 -8.27 4.17
CA THR A 76 1.43 -9.55 4.87
C THR A 76 0.12 -9.49 5.63
N VAL A 77 -0.80 -10.40 5.32
CA VAL A 77 -2.07 -10.58 6.01
C VAL A 77 -2.00 -11.82 6.89
N ARG A 78 -2.44 -11.71 8.14
CA ARG A 78 -2.42 -12.78 9.16
C ARG A 78 -3.82 -13.08 9.69
#